data_AF-A0A3F3MQF9-F1
#
_entry.id   AF-A0A3F3MQF9-F1
#
_cell.length_a   1.000
_cell.length_b   1.000
_cell.length_c   1.000
_cell.angle_alpha   90.00
_cell.angle_beta   90.00
_cell.angle_gamma   90.00
#
_symmetry.space_group_name_H-M   'P 1'
#
loop_
_entity.id
_entity.type
_entity.pdbx_description
1 polymer ?
#
loop_
_entity_poly.entity_id
_entity_poly.type
_entity_poly.pdbx_seq_one_letter_code
_entity_poly.pdbx_strand_id
1 'polypeptide(L)'
;MSYRNIVANQQYHFADLKTLMAKAIPLRSGDELAGVAARDATEHVAAQMTLADVPLKTFLNEVVIDYETDEITRLIIDEHDLAAFTPISHFTVGDFRNWLLGEDATAESLKALASGLTP
;
A
#
# COMPACT_ATOMS: atom_id res chain seq x y z
N MET A 1 0.18 12.24 -4.25
CA MET A 1 -1.28 12.29 -3.98
C MET A 1 -1.53 13.00 -2.67
N SER A 2 -2.77 13.31 -2.31
CA SER A 2 -3.10 13.85 -0.99
C SER A 2 -3.75 12.75 -0.15
N TYR A 3 -3.02 12.14 0.77
CA TYR A 3 -3.54 11.10 1.66
C TYR A 3 -4.37 11.71 2.78
N ARG A 4 -5.69 11.81 2.56
CA ARG A 4 -6.62 12.45 3.49
C ARG A 4 -7.93 11.69 3.59
N ASN A 5 -8.52 11.68 4.77
CA ASN A 5 -9.85 11.12 5.01
C ASN A 5 -10.54 11.88 6.15
N ILE A 6 -11.87 11.80 6.21
CA ILE A 6 -12.67 12.37 7.30
C ILE A 6 -13.38 11.22 8.01
N VAL A 7 -13.02 11.00 9.26
CA VAL A 7 -13.59 9.94 10.11
C VAL A 7 -14.14 10.60 11.38
N ALA A 8 -15.39 10.31 11.73
CA ALA A 8 -16.05 10.86 12.91
C ALA A 8 -15.93 12.40 13.03
N ASN A 9 -16.17 13.13 11.92
CA ASN A 9 -16.03 14.59 11.81
C ASN A 9 -14.61 15.15 12.03
N GLN A 10 -13.60 14.30 12.11
CA GLN A 10 -12.20 14.72 12.20
C GLN A 10 -11.47 14.46 10.89
N GLN A 11 -10.72 15.47 10.43
CA GLN A 11 -9.89 15.35 9.23
C GLN A 11 -8.53 14.76 9.59
N TYR A 12 -8.14 13.72 8.85
CA TYR A 12 -6.84 13.08 8.94
C TYR A 12 -6.03 13.37 7.68
N HIS A 13 -4.73 13.60 7.88
CA HIS A 13 -3.77 13.87 6.82
C HIS A 13 -2.52 13.03 7.06
N PHE A 14 -2.09 12.29 6.06
CA PHE A 14 -0.83 11.56 6.07
C PHE A 14 0.13 12.22 5.08
N ALA A 15 1.37 12.47 5.51
CA ALA A 15 2.32 13.28 4.75
C ALA A 15 2.74 12.62 3.43
N ASP A 16 2.95 11.31 3.49
CA ASP A 16 3.47 10.46 2.41
C ASP A 16 2.94 9.02 2.58
N LEU A 17 3.19 8.18 1.58
CA LEU A 17 2.77 6.78 1.55
C LEU A 17 3.39 5.99 2.69
N LYS A 18 4.67 6.25 3.01
CA LYS A 18 5.40 5.59 4.11
C LYS A 18 4.70 5.81 5.45
N THR A 19 4.31 7.04 5.74
CA THR A 19 3.56 7.41 6.95
C THR A 19 2.20 6.76 6.94
N LEU A 20 1.48 6.82 5.81
CA LEU A 20 0.17 6.18 5.68
C LEU A 20 0.23 4.67 5.99
N MET A 21 1.18 3.96 5.37
CA MET A 21 1.38 2.51 5.58
C MET A 21 1.70 2.20 7.03
N ALA A 22 2.61 2.96 7.66
CA ALA A 22 2.99 2.75 9.05
C ALA A 22 1.83 3.00 10.04
N LYS A 23 0.91 3.92 9.73
CA LYS A 23 -0.27 4.19 10.57
C LYS A 23 -1.40 3.19 10.34
N ALA A 24 -1.41 2.48 9.20
CA ALA A 24 -2.46 1.53 8.83
C ALA A 24 -2.25 0.10 9.38
N ILE A 25 -1.05 -0.22 9.89
CA ILE A 25 -0.75 -1.53 10.47
C ILE A 25 -1.21 -1.63 11.93
N PRO A 26 -1.55 -2.85 12.41
CA PRO A 26 -1.89 -3.07 13.82
C PRO A 26 -0.76 -2.61 14.76
N LEU A 27 -1.13 -2.14 15.95
CA LEU A 27 -0.18 -1.66 16.95
C LEU A 27 0.84 -2.74 17.32
N ARG A 28 2.13 -2.39 17.22
CA ARG A 28 3.28 -3.22 17.60
C ARG A 28 4.28 -2.36 18.36
N SER A 29 4.90 -2.94 19.39
CA SER A 29 5.85 -2.23 20.24
C SER A 29 7.07 -1.68 19.48
N GLY A 30 7.49 -2.33 18.39
CA GLY A 30 8.58 -1.85 17.53
C GLY A 30 8.21 -0.56 16.80
N ASP A 31 6.98 -0.47 16.27
CA ASP A 31 6.50 0.71 15.55
C ASP A 31 6.23 1.88 16.50
N GLU A 32 5.80 1.59 17.73
CA GLU A 32 5.71 2.59 18.81
C GLU A 32 7.09 3.13 19.18
N LEU A 33 8.08 2.24 19.38
CA LEU A 33 9.45 2.63 19.70
C LEU A 33 10.09 3.47 18.59
N ALA A 34 9.79 3.13 17.32
CA ALA A 34 10.24 3.88 16.15
C ALA A 34 9.44 5.19 15.94
N GLY A 35 8.37 5.43 16.69
CA GLY A 35 7.53 6.63 16.57
C GLY A 35 6.64 6.67 15.33
N VAL A 36 6.43 5.53 14.66
CA VAL A 36 5.68 5.45 13.40
C VAL A 36 4.26 4.92 13.57
N ALA A 37 3.95 4.25 14.68
CA ALA A 37 2.61 3.73 14.99
C ALA A 37 1.54 4.84 15.06
N ALA A 38 0.28 4.50 14.74
CA ALA A 38 -0.85 5.42 14.92
C ALA A 38 -0.98 5.91 16.36
N ARG A 39 -1.37 7.17 16.55
CA ARG A 39 -1.53 7.80 17.86
C ARG A 39 -2.68 7.19 18.65
N ASP A 40 -3.73 6.79 17.95
CA ASP A 40 -4.92 6.18 18.52
C ASP A 40 -5.62 5.25 17.51
N ALA A 41 -6.64 4.54 17.98
CA ALA A 41 -7.41 3.62 17.16
C ALA A 41 -8.17 4.31 16.03
N THR A 42 -8.57 5.58 16.19
CA THR A 42 -9.31 6.33 15.16
C THR A 42 -8.39 6.73 14.01
N GLU A 43 -7.17 7.20 14.31
CA GLU A 43 -6.13 7.46 13.31
C GLU A 43 -5.75 6.18 12.55
N HIS A 44 -5.63 5.06 13.26
CA HIS A 44 -5.37 3.75 12.63
C HIS A 44 -6.47 3.38 11.62
N VAL A 45 -7.75 3.49 12.00
CA VAL A 45 -8.86 3.21 11.08
C VAL A 45 -8.89 4.22 9.92
N ALA A 46 -8.65 5.50 10.18
CA ALA A 46 -8.55 6.51 9.13
C ALA A 46 -7.41 6.21 8.14
N ALA A 47 -6.28 5.71 8.63
CA ALA A 47 -5.16 5.28 7.79
C ALA A 47 -5.54 4.06 6.94
N GLN A 48 -6.21 3.05 7.51
CA GLN A 48 -6.68 1.89 6.76
C GLN A 48 -7.67 2.26 5.65
N MET A 49 -8.63 3.14 5.95
CA MET A 49 -9.58 3.66 4.97
C MET A 49 -8.87 4.43 3.87
N THR A 50 -7.94 5.32 4.23
CA THR A 50 -7.16 6.10 3.26
C THR A 50 -6.30 5.19 2.38
N LEU A 51 -5.65 4.18 2.96
CA LEU A 51 -4.80 3.23 2.24
C LEU A 51 -5.62 2.37 1.28
N ALA A 52 -6.83 1.97 1.67
CA ALA A 52 -7.73 1.21 0.81
C ALA A 52 -8.06 1.94 -0.50
N ASP A 53 -8.11 3.27 -0.49
CA ASP A 53 -8.40 4.09 -1.68
C ASP A 53 -7.15 4.41 -2.53
N VAL A 54 -5.95 3.99 -2.12
CA VAL A 54 -4.70 4.27 -2.86
C VAL A 54 -4.64 3.38 -4.11
N PRO A 55 -4.44 3.94 -5.32
CA PRO A 55 -4.21 3.14 -6.53
C PRO A 55 -2.93 2.32 -6.44
N LEU A 56 -2.94 1.07 -6.91
CA LEU A 56 -1.78 0.18 -6.88
C LEU A 56 -0.56 0.76 -7.63
N LYS A 57 -0.81 1.51 -8.71
CA LYS A 57 0.25 2.23 -9.45
C LYS A 57 1.04 3.21 -8.58
N THR A 58 0.50 3.69 -7.48
CA THR A 58 1.19 4.62 -6.58
C THR A 58 2.46 3.99 -6.00
N PHE A 59 2.43 2.69 -5.69
CA PHE A 59 3.55 1.94 -5.11
C PHE A 59 4.73 1.75 -6.08
N LEU A 60 4.49 1.91 -7.38
CA LEU A 60 5.55 1.91 -8.41
C LEU A 60 6.22 3.28 -8.58
N ASN A 61 5.59 4.35 -8.10
CA ASN A 61 6.05 5.73 -8.30
C ASN A 61 6.55 6.38 -6.99
N GLU A 62 6.01 5.96 -5.85
CA GLU A 62 6.35 6.47 -4.53
C GLU A 62 6.97 5.33 -3.70
N VAL A 63 8.27 5.10 -3.92
CA VAL A 63 9.04 4.09 -3.19
C VAL A 63 9.36 4.56 -1.76
N VAL A 64 9.35 3.62 -0.81
CA VAL A 64 9.59 3.93 0.62
C VAL A 64 11.05 4.32 0.90
N ILE A 65 11.97 3.81 0.08
CA ILE A 65 13.40 4.14 0.07
C ILE A 65 13.76 4.52 -1.37
N ASP A 66 14.55 5.57 -1.56
CA ASP A 66 14.83 6.11 -2.89
C ASP A 66 15.61 5.11 -3.77
N TYR A 67 15.12 4.91 -4.99
CA TYR A 67 15.71 4.02 -6.01
C TYR A 67 17.22 4.24 -6.21
N GLU A 68 17.69 5.49 -6.23
CA GLU A 68 19.11 5.81 -6.44
C GLU A 68 20.00 5.37 -5.27
N THR A 69 19.44 5.26 -4.07
CA THR A 69 20.20 5.00 -2.84
C THR A 69 20.10 3.57 -2.33
N ASP A 70 19.18 2.76 -2.87
CA ASP A 70 18.88 1.42 -2.37
C ASP A 70 18.83 0.37 -3.47
N GLU A 71 19.73 -0.62 -3.38
CA GLU A 71 19.85 -1.71 -4.35
C GLU A 71 18.63 -2.63 -4.37
N ILE A 72 17.94 -2.80 -3.23
CA ILE A 72 16.76 -3.65 -3.13
C ILE A 72 15.56 -3.00 -3.84
N THR A 73 15.37 -1.70 -3.65
CA THR A 73 14.36 -0.92 -4.37
C THR A 73 14.62 -0.98 -5.88
N ARG A 74 15.89 -0.86 -6.32
CA ARG A 74 16.22 -1.04 -7.74
C ARG A 74 15.82 -2.41 -8.25
N LEU A 75 16.20 -3.47 -7.54
CA LEU A 75 15.85 -4.84 -7.92
C LEU A 75 14.33 -5.02 -8.05
N ILE A 76 13.56 -4.56 -7.06
CA ILE A 76 12.10 -4.66 -7.07
C ILE A 76 11.49 -3.96 -8.28
N ILE A 77 11.92 -2.73 -8.56
CA ILE A 77 11.37 -1.92 -9.66
C ILE A 77 11.82 -2.45 -11.03
N ASP A 78 13.08 -2.86 -11.16
CA ASP A 78 13.65 -3.33 -12.43
C ASP A 78 13.12 -4.72 -12.84
N GLU A 79 12.77 -5.57 -11.86
CA GLU A 79 12.19 -6.90 -12.11
C GLU A 79 10.66 -6.89 -12.24
N HIS A 80 10.00 -5.75 -12.00
CA HIS A 80 8.55 -5.64 -12.06
C HIS A 80 8.02 -5.82 -13.49
N ASP A 81 7.14 -6.80 -13.69
CA ASP A 81 6.51 -7.10 -14.96
C ASP A 81 5.22 -6.29 -15.17
N LEU A 82 5.30 -5.27 -16.02
CA LEU A 82 4.17 -4.42 -16.36
C LEU A 82 3.03 -5.17 -17.07
N ALA A 83 3.34 -6.19 -17.87
CA ALA A 83 2.33 -6.97 -18.58
C ALA A 83 1.55 -7.83 -17.59
N ALA A 84 2.24 -8.46 -16.63
CA ALA A 84 1.61 -9.19 -15.52
C ALA A 84 0.73 -8.29 -14.65
N PHE A 85 1.16 -7.05 -14.39
CA PHE A 85 0.41 -6.08 -13.57
C PHE A 85 -0.82 -5.47 -14.27
N THR A 86 -0.80 -5.40 -15.60
CA THR A 86 -1.82 -4.70 -16.42
C THR A 86 -3.27 -5.01 -16.03
N PRO A 87 -3.69 -6.27 -15.80
CA PRO A 87 -5.08 -6.62 -15.46
C PRO A 87 -5.62 -5.91 -14.22
N ILE A 88 -4.78 -5.71 -13.20
CA ILE A 88 -5.17 -5.07 -11.93
C ILE A 88 -4.65 -3.64 -11.81
N SER A 89 -3.98 -3.12 -12.83
CA SER A 89 -3.27 -1.84 -12.76
C SER A 89 -4.17 -0.62 -12.50
N HIS A 90 -5.50 -0.79 -12.62
CA HIS A 90 -6.51 0.22 -12.35
C HIS A 90 -7.13 0.10 -10.95
N PHE A 91 -6.77 -0.94 -10.19
CA PHE A 91 -7.28 -1.17 -8.85
C PHE A 91 -6.71 -0.21 -7.83
N THR A 92 -7.49 0.03 -6.79
CA THR A 92 -7.02 0.48 -5.48
C THR A 92 -6.55 -0.70 -4.61
N VAL A 93 -5.88 -0.43 -3.49
CA VAL A 93 -5.54 -1.47 -2.50
C VAL A 93 -6.79 -2.20 -2.02
N GLY A 94 -7.90 -1.49 -1.82
CA GLY A 94 -9.18 -2.05 -1.44
C GLY A 94 -9.77 -2.96 -2.51
N ASP A 95 -9.73 -2.54 -3.78
CA ASP A 95 -10.17 -3.37 -4.91
C ASP A 95 -9.30 -4.62 -5.04
N PHE A 96 -7.99 -4.49 -4.87
CA PHE A 96 -7.06 -5.61 -4.92
C PHE A 96 -7.35 -6.64 -3.83
N ARG A 97 -7.59 -6.20 -2.59
CA ARG A 97 -8.05 -7.09 -1.51
C ARG A 97 -9.35 -7.80 -1.88
N ASN A 98 -10.33 -7.08 -2.42
CA ASN A 98 -11.61 -7.67 -2.79
C ASN A 98 -11.43 -8.72 -3.90
N TRP A 99 -10.58 -8.45 -4.89
CA TRP A 99 -10.24 -9.40 -5.95
C TRP A 99 -9.54 -10.65 -5.39
N LEU A 100 -8.55 -10.48 -4.50
CA LEU A 100 -7.85 -11.60 -3.84
C LEU A 100 -8.78 -12.52 -3.03
N LEU A 101 -9.89 -11.99 -2.53
CA LEU A 101 -10.90 -12.75 -1.78
C LEU A 101 -12.03 -13.29 -2.66
N GLY A 102 -11.99 -13.00 -3.97
CA GLY A 102 -12.98 -13.43 -4.96
C GLY A 102 -12.61 -14.74 -5.66
N GLU A 103 -13.53 -15.22 -6.49
CA GLU A 103 -13.36 -16.49 -7.22
C GLU A 103 -12.33 -16.40 -8.36
N ASP A 104 -12.07 -15.18 -8.87
CA ASP A 104 -11.12 -14.94 -9.97
C ASP A 104 -9.64 -15.04 -9.52
N ALA A 105 -9.37 -15.00 -8.21
CA ALA A 105 -8.03 -15.14 -7.64
C ALA A 105 -7.61 -16.62 -7.52
N THR A 106 -7.62 -17.34 -8.64
CA THR A 106 -7.14 -18.72 -8.72
C THR A 106 -5.62 -18.80 -8.58
N ALA A 107 -5.10 -20.01 -8.31
CA ALA A 107 -3.65 -20.23 -8.23
C ALA A 107 -2.94 -19.84 -9.53
N GLU A 108 -3.57 -20.07 -10.68
CA GLU A 108 -3.05 -19.70 -11.99
C GLU A 108 -3.02 -18.18 -12.18
N SER A 109 -4.09 -17.46 -11.80
CA SER A 109 -4.14 -16.01 -11.94
C SER A 109 -3.16 -15.31 -10.99
N LEU A 110 -3.05 -15.80 -9.75
CA LEU A 110 -2.06 -15.33 -8.78
C LEU A 110 -0.62 -15.56 -9.25
N LYS A 111 -0.34 -16.74 -9.81
CA LYS A 111 1.00 -17.05 -10.34
C LYS A 111 1.37 -16.18 -11.54
N ALA A 112 0.39 -15.90 -12.42
CA ALA A 112 0.60 -14.99 -13.54
C ALA A 112 0.78 -13.53 -13.10
N LEU A 113 0.12 -13.14 -12.01
CA LEU A 113 0.18 -11.78 -11.47
C LEU A 113 1.46 -11.51 -10.65
N ALA A 114 2.07 -12.54 -10.03
CA ALA A 114 3.09 -12.39 -9.01
C ALA A 114 4.28 -11.48 -9.40
N SER A 115 4.76 -11.54 -10.65
CA SER A 115 5.86 -10.68 -11.14
C SER A 115 5.45 -9.22 -11.34
N GLY A 116 4.15 -8.93 -11.42
CA GLY A 116 3.58 -7.59 -11.52
C GLY A 116 3.20 -6.98 -10.16
N LEU A 117 3.67 -7.55 -9.04
CA LEU A 117 3.44 -7.01 -7.70
C LEU A 117 4.77 -6.63 -7.08
N THR A 118 4.78 -5.53 -6.32
CA THR A 118 5.91 -5.14 -5.47
C THR A 118 5.61 -5.51 -4.01
N PRO A 119 6.64 -5.77 -3.19
CA PRO A 119 6.48 -5.94 -1.74
C PRO A 119 5.80 -4.77 -1.04
#